data_AF-A0A1K1RJS0-F1
#
_entry.id   AF-A0A1K1RJS0-F1
#
_cell.length_a   1.000
_cell.length_b   1.000
_cell.length_c   1.000
_cell.angle_alpha   90.00
_cell.angle_beta   90.00
_cell.angle_gamma   90.00
#
_symmetry.space_group_name_H-M   'P 1'
#
loop_
_entity.id
_entity.type
_entity.pdbx_description
1 polymer ?
#
loop_
_entity_poly.entity_id
_entity_poly.type
_entity_poly.pdbx_seq_one_letter_code
_entity_poly.pdbx_strand_id
1 'polypeptide(L)'
;MTLKNALILTIGSIVISFQPIFSQQITPAQRLVLNTGEDSLNAGTSSSRTVISGYGSAFYQRDMNEKMARATLERVVLFVGHQFNSKIAFFSEMELENAKVQANAIDNGFAGELSMEQAYLKFSLNPRQYIVAGLFVPRIGILNENHLPVNFNGVQRPIVEQLVIPATWRELGIGFYGRARRIPLNYTVALVNGLNDATFTHGTGVVEGRAEGSGAYANNLAITASLQYYWQNFRFQVSGYAGGTNGLNARKSDSLKLSHGTFSLPLYLGEADIMYSNKGFSAKAIATMISFPNAYDVNRAYANNVAKVMYGAYGELAYNLLENAVKYKDQQLNIFGRYEMLDLNSSIPSNGIYDGTLKQQHIIAGFTYLPIPNVAIKADVKILHTGDENPALVINPSPARVPYRVNNSFLNIGIGYSF
;
A
#
# COMPACT_ATOMS: atom_id res chain seq x y z
N MET A 1 17.18 43.98 -55.50
CA MET A 1 15.71 44.15 -55.45
C MET A 1 15.14 43.04 -56.31
N THR A 2 14.47 42.00 -55.84
CA THR A 2 13.67 41.79 -54.62
C THR A 2 13.61 40.27 -54.37
N LEU A 3 13.78 39.90 -53.11
CA LEU A 3 13.76 38.54 -52.57
C LEU A 3 12.31 38.11 -52.27
N LYS A 4 12.10 36.78 -52.16
CA LYS A 4 11.13 36.07 -51.26
C LYS A 4 9.66 36.03 -51.69
N ASN A 5 8.85 34.99 -51.44
CA ASN A 5 9.00 33.75 -50.66
C ASN A 5 7.86 32.79 -51.02
N ALA A 6 8.14 31.49 -51.09
CA ALA A 6 7.15 30.41 -51.03
C ALA A 6 6.77 30.17 -49.57
N LEU A 7 5.46 30.13 -49.28
CA LEU A 7 4.91 29.83 -47.96
C LEU A 7 4.69 28.31 -47.85
N ILE A 8 5.61 27.60 -47.21
CA ILE A 8 5.40 26.22 -46.76
C ILE A 8 4.82 26.31 -45.34
N LEU A 9 3.57 25.88 -45.18
CA LEU A 9 2.90 25.78 -43.89
C LEU A 9 3.34 24.47 -43.22
N THR A 10 4.35 24.54 -42.36
CA THR A 10 4.73 23.43 -41.48
C THR A 10 3.83 23.45 -40.25
N ILE A 11 2.82 22.57 -40.21
CA ILE A 11 2.06 22.27 -38.99
C ILE A 11 2.96 21.39 -38.12
N GLY A 12 3.70 22.03 -37.20
CA GLY A 12 4.47 21.34 -36.17
C GLY A 12 3.55 20.76 -35.10
N SER A 13 3.38 19.44 -35.10
CA SER A 13 2.80 18.70 -33.99
C SER A 13 3.71 18.83 -32.77
N ILE A 14 3.34 19.69 -31.82
CA ILE A 14 4.01 19.75 -30.51
C ILE A 14 3.61 18.49 -29.75
N VAL A 15 4.47 17.47 -29.79
CA VAL A 15 4.43 16.34 -28.87
C VAL A 15 4.91 16.86 -27.53
N ILE A 16 3.99 17.26 -26.66
CA ILE A 16 4.30 17.57 -25.26
C ILE A 16 4.58 16.23 -24.57
N SER A 17 5.85 15.85 -24.50
CA SER A 17 6.32 14.75 -23.66
C SER A 17 6.22 15.19 -22.19
N PHE A 18 5.10 14.88 -21.55
CA PHE A 18 4.98 14.95 -20.09
C PHE A 18 5.87 13.88 -19.48
N GLN A 19 7.07 14.26 -19.02
CA GLN A 19 7.88 13.44 -18.12
C GLN A 19 7.18 13.43 -16.74
N PRO A 20 6.93 12.27 -16.12
CA PRO A 20 6.27 12.21 -14.82
C PRO A 20 7.19 12.80 -13.74
N ILE A 21 6.76 13.89 -13.13
CA ILE A 21 7.46 14.64 -12.05
C ILE A 21 7.43 13.86 -10.70
N PHE A 22 6.76 12.72 -10.68
CA PHE A 22 6.74 11.75 -9.59
C PHE A 22 7.52 10.50 -10.00
N SER A 23 8.84 10.52 -9.87
CA SER A 23 9.64 9.33 -10.14
C SER A 23 9.53 8.33 -8.97
N GLN A 24 8.38 7.67 -8.84
CA GLN A 24 8.30 6.41 -8.09
C GLN A 24 9.24 5.41 -8.78
N GLN A 25 10.11 4.76 -8.02
CA GLN A 25 10.96 3.71 -8.57
C GLN A 25 10.07 2.52 -8.91
N ILE A 26 10.09 2.15 -10.19
CA ILE A 26 9.42 0.99 -10.76
C ILE A 26 10.52 0.07 -11.29
N THR A 27 10.49 -1.21 -10.88
CA THR A 27 11.52 -2.17 -11.29
C THR A 27 11.46 -2.51 -12.77
N PRO A 28 12.55 -3.02 -13.37
CA PRO A 28 12.52 -3.50 -14.75
C PRO A 28 11.37 -4.47 -15.06
N ALA A 29 11.07 -5.43 -14.18
CA ALA A 29 9.95 -6.37 -14.37
C ALA A 29 8.58 -5.67 -14.35
N GLN A 30 8.37 -4.74 -13.41
CA GLN A 30 7.14 -3.94 -13.36
C GLN A 30 7.01 -3.04 -14.59
N ARG A 31 8.11 -2.40 -15.03
CA ARG A 31 8.12 -1.55 -16.23
C ARG A 31 7.80 -2.34 -17.50
N LEU A 32 8.34 -3.56 -17.63
CA LEU A 32 8.02 -4.47 -18.74
C LEU A 32 6.50 -4.70 -18.83
N VAL A 33 5.86 -4.99 -17.70
CA VAL A 33 4.43 -5.27 -17.67
C VAL A 33 3.58 -4.02 -17.75
N LEU A 34 3.96 -2.88 -17.16
CA LEU A 34 3.17 -1.66 -17.18
C LEU A 34 3.19 -0.95 -18.55
N ASN A 35 4.27 -1.10 -19.33
CA ASN A 35 4.38 -0.49 -20.64
C ASN A 35 3.32 -1.05 -21.63
N THR A 36 2.62 -0.16 -22.32
CA THR A 36 1.52 -0.46 -23.23
C THR A 36 1.92 -0.17 -24.68
N GLY A 37 2.80 -0.98 -25.27
CA GLY A 37 3.01 -1.15 -26.72
C GLY A 37 3.44 0.05 -27.60
N GLU A 38 3.28 1.31 -27.19
CA GLU A 38 3.81 2.49 -27.91
C GLU A 38 5.31 2.68 -27.66
N ASP A 39 5.80 2.22 -26.51
CA ASP A 39 7.24 2.22 -26.18
C ASP A 39 8.02 1.10 -26.89
N SER A 40 7.34 0.27 -27.70
CA SER A 40 7.98 -0.77 -28.52
C SER A 40 8.80 -0.21 -29.69
N LEU A 41 8.68 1.07 -30.03
CA LEU A 41 9.59 1.72 -30.99
C LEU A 41 10.95 2.11 -30.36
N ASN A 42 11.03 2.14 -29.02
CA ASN A 42 12.27 2.32 -28.25
C ASN A 42 12.63 1.08 -27.40
N ALA A 43 11.90 -0.04 -27.53
CA ALA A 43 12.23 -1.33 -26.93
C ALA A 43 13.43 -2.02 -27.63
N GLY A 44 14.42 -1.22 -28.03
CA GLY A 44 15.74 -1.65 -28.49
C GLY A 44 16.74 -1.85 -27.35
N THR A 45 16.32 -1.96 -26.09
CA THR A 45 17.25 -2.09 -24.95
C THR A 45 16.97 -3.24 -23.98
N SER A 46 15.98 -4.11 -24.24
CA SER A 46 15.96 -5.46 -23.66
C SER A 46 15.62 -6.49 -24.74
N SER A 47 16.58 -7.35 -25.09
CA SER A 47 16.37 -8.50 -25.98
C SER A 47 15.55 -9.62 -25.32
N SER A 48 15.33 -9.56 -24.00
CA SER A 48 14.70 -10.62 -23.24
C SER A 48 13.21 -10.37 -23.04
N ARG A 49 12.40 -11.35 -23.43
CA ARG A 49 10.95 -11.39 -23.14
C ARG A 49 10.66 -11.63 -21.65
N THR A 50 11.63 -12.10 -20.88
CA THR A 50 11.52 -12.31 -19.44
C THR A 50 12.49 -11.39 -18.71
N VAL A 51 11.99 -10.69 -17.69
CA VAL A 51 12.80 -9.84 -16.83
C VAL A 51 12.60 -10.28 -15.39
N ILE A 52 13.71 -10.43 -14.68
CA ILE A 52 13.75 -10.70 -13.25
C ILE A 52 14.20 -9.43 -12.56
N SER A 53 13.50 -9.08 -11.51
CA SER A 53 13.79 -7.93 -10.65
C SER A 53 13.53 -8.32 -9.21
N GLY A 54 13.81 -7.43 -8.27
CA GLY A 54 13.47 -7.68 -6.88
C GLY A 54 13.69 -6.48 -6.01
N TYR A 55 13.36 -6.64 -4.73
CA TYR A 55 13.70 -5.68 -3.71
C TYR A 55 13.86 -6.38 -2.37
N GLY A 56 14.42 -5.68 -1.40
CA GLY A 56 14.46 -6.18 -0.03
C GLY A 56 14.72 -5.06 0.95
N SER A 57 14.46 -5.35 2.22
CA SER A 57 14.75 -4.44 3.32
C SER A 57 15.20 -5.20 4.56
N ALA A 58 16.01 -4.53 5.37
CA ALA A 58 16.37 -4.96 6.70
C ALA A 58 16.35 -3.76 7.63
N PHE A 59 16.01 -3.99 8.90
CA PHE A 59 15.99 -2.93 9.88
C PHE A 59 16.52 -3.38 11.24
N TYR A 60 16.95 -2.39 12.00
CA TYR A 60 17.15 -2.39 13.44
C TYR A 60 16.14 -1.42 14.06
N GLN A 61 15.47 -1.85 15.12
CA GLN A 61 14.56 -1.03 15.91
C GLN A 61 14.87 -1.20 17.39
N ARG A 62 14.93 -0.09 18.12
CA ARG A 62 15.02 -0.08 19.58
C ARG A 62 13.81 0.60 20.17
N ASP A 63 13.06 -0.13 20.99
CA ASP A 63 12.07 0.43 21.89
C ASP A 63 12.81 1.01 23.12
N MET A 64 12.70 2.32 23.30
CA MET A 64 13.40 3.03 24.37
C MET A 64 12.74 2.83 25.73
N ASN A 65 11.44 2.51 25.75
CA ASN A 65 10.67 2.28 26.96
C ASN A 65 10.91 0.88 27.51
N GLU A 66 10.78 -0.13 26.64
CA GLU A 66 11.02 -1.55 26.96
C GLU A 66 12.52 -1.87 27.06
N LYS A 67 13.38 -0.95 26.58
CA LYS A 67 14.84 -1.13 26.49
C LYS A 67 15.23 -2.39 25.72
N MET A 68 14.39 -2.78 24.76
CA MET A 68 14.58 -3.93 23.91
C MET A 68 14.92 -3.47 22.49
N ALA A 69 15.86 -4.15 21.85
CA ALA A 69 16.19 -3.91 20.45
C ALA A 69 16.03 -5.19 19.65
N ARG A 70 15.64 -5.03 18.38
CA ARG A 70 15.46 -6.12 17.42
C ARG A 70 16.07 -5.73 16.08
N ALA A 71 16.56 -6.73 15.36
CA ALA A 71 17.00 -6.58 13.99
C ALA A 71 16.48 -7.75 13.17
N THR A 72 16.01 -7.48 11.96
CA THR A 72 15.49 -8.51 11.05
C THR A 72 15.78 -8.14 9.61
N LEU A 73 16.00 -9.17 8.78
CA LEU A 73 15.83 -9.06 7.34
C LEU A 73 14.32 -9.13 7.10
N GLU A 74 13.72 -7.96 6.99
CA GLU A 74 12.27 -7.76 6.97
C GLU A 74 11.63 -8.53 5.82
N ARG A 75 12.14 -8.35 4.60
CA ARG A 75 11.65 -9.05 3.42
C ARG A 75 12.67 -9.13 2.30
N VAL A 76 12.56 -10.19 1.51
CA VAL A 76 13.22 -10.35 0.21
C VAL A 76 12.16 -10.73 -0.80
N VAL A 77 12.05 -9.93 -1.86
CA VAL A 77 11.00 -10.05 -2.86
C VAL A 77 11.59 -10.25 -4.24
N LEU A 78 11.06 -11.21 -4.98
CA LEU A 78 11.44 -11.53 -6.33
C LEU A 78 10.28 -11.25 -7.29
N PHE A 79 10.58 -10.47 -8.32
CA PHE A 79 9.68 -10.17 -9.43
C PHE A 79 10.04 -11.00 -10.65
N VAL A 80 9.02 -11.50 -11.34
CA VAL A 80 9.16 -12.07 -12.69
C VAL A 80 8.14 -11.41 -13.60
N GLY A 81 8.62 -10.70 -14.62
CA GLY A 81 7.80 -10.19 -15.72
C GLY A 81 8.08 -11.00 -16.98
N HIS A 82 7.04 -11.42 -17.70
CA HIS A 82 7.17 -12.11 -18.98
C HIS A 82 6.21 -11.57 -20.03
N GLN A 83 6.73 -11.18 -21.20
CA GLN A 83 5.92 -10.75 -22.34
C GLN A 83 5.74 -11.92 -23.32
N PHE A 84 4.53 -12.51 -23.38
CA PHE A 84 4.23 -13.60 -24.32
C PHE A 84 4.14 -13.09 -25.77
N ASN A 85 3.47 -11.95 -25.96
CA ASN A 85 3.31 -11.26 -27.24
C ASN A 85 2.97 -9.78 -26.99
N SER A 86 2.70 -8.97 -28.02
CA SER A 86 2.43 -7.53 -27.86
C SER A 86 1.19 -7.17 -27.02
N LYS A 87 0.28 -8.12 -26.74
CA LYS A 87 -0.95 -7.91 -26.00
C LYS A 87 -0.99 -8.59 -24.64
N ILE A 88 -0.24 -9.67 -24.45
CA ILE A 88 -0.35 -10.52 -23.25
C ILE A 88 0.99 -10.56 -22.52
N ALA A 89 0.96 -10.23 -21.23
CA ALA A 89 2.09 -10.34 -20.31
C ALA A 89 1.69 -11.05 -19.01
N PHE A 90 2.68 -11.59 -18.31
CA PHE A 90 2.57 -12.13 -16.96
C PHE A 90 3.44 -11.31 -16.01
N PHE A 91 2.95 -11.12 -14.79
CA PHE A 91 3.71 -10.56 -13.68
C PHE A 91 3.50 -11.41 -12.43
N SER A 92 4.59 -11.63 -11.69
CA SER A 92 4.52 -12.17 -10.33
C SER A 92 5.47 -11.46 -9.37
N GLU A 93 5.07 -11.47 -8.12
CA GLU A 93 5.80 -10.97 -6.95
C GLU A 93 5.72 -12.04 -5.85
N MET A 94 6.87 -12.58 -5.48
CA MET A 94 7.01 -13.58 -4.42
C MET A 94 7.84 -13.00 -3.30
N GLU A 95 7.36 -13.09 -2.06
CA GLU A 95 7.98 -12.51 -0.88
C GLU A 95 8.37 -13.59 0.12
N LEU A 96 9.57 -13.45 0.68
CA LEU A 96 9.99 -14.13 1.91
C LEU A 96 10.14 -13.08 3.02
N GLU A 97 9.30 -13.15 4.04
CA GLU A 97 9.37 -12.30 5.22
C GLU A 97 10.23 -12.91 6.34
N ASN A 98 10.87 -12.04 7.13
CA ASN A 98 11.64 -12.39 8.33
C ASN A 98 12.69 -13.52 8.13
N ALA A 99 13.28 -13.60 6.94
CA ALA A 99 14.39 -14.47 6.53
C ALA A 99 14.19 -15.99 6.61
N LYS A 100 13.24 -16.50 7.39
CA LYS A 100 13.11 -17.94 7.68
C LYS A 100 11.67 -18.35 7.97
N VAL A 101 11.18 -19.29 7.18
CA VAL A 101 9.93 -20.01 7.45
C VAL A 101 10.20 -21.19 8.38
N GLN A 102 9.43 -21.29 9.46
CA GLN A 102 9.53 -22.40 10.41
C GLN A 102 8.14 -22.91 10.79
N ALA A 103 7.93 -24.22 10.67
CA ALA A 103 6.71 -24.85 11.17
C ALA A 103 6.58 -24.65 12.68
N ASN A 104 5.38 -24.27 13.12
CA ASN A 104 5.07 -23.99 14.53
C ASN A 104 5.96 -22.89 15.14
N ALA A 105 6.38 -21.91 14.35
CA ALA A 105 7.01 -20.71 14.89
C ALA A 105 6.07 -20.06 15.90
N ILE A 106 6.60 -19.71 17.07
CA ILE A 106 5.87 -18.87 18.02
C ILE A 106 5.80 -17.49 17.38
N ASP A 107 4.59 -17.02 17.11
CA ASP A 107 4.41 -15.67 16.59
C ASP A 107 4.79 -14.66 17.68
N ASN A 108 5.91 -14.00 17.44
CA ASN A 108 6.45 -12.92 18.26
C ASN A 108 6.60 -11.63 17.44
N GLY A 109 5.87 -11.55 16.31
CA GLY A 109 5.97 -10.50 15.29
C GLY A 109 7.09 -10.70 14.27
N PHE A 110 7.79 -11.84 14.30
CA PHE A 110 8.90 -12.15 13.38
C PHE A 110 8.83 -13.59 12.84
N ALA A 111 7.63 -14.17 12.79
CA ALA A 111 7.43 -15.41 12.04
C ALA A 111 7.68 -15.12 10.56
N GLY A 112 8.46 -15.97 9.89
CA GLY A 112 8.69 -15.83 8.46
C GLY A 112 7.62 -16.51 7.65
N GLU A 113 7.26 -15.87 6.54
CA GLU A 113 6.25 -16.32 5.60
C GLU A 113 6.82 -16.32 4.18
N LEU A 114 6.46 -17.33 3.38
CA LEU A 114 6.70 -17.34 1.95
C LEU A 114 5.34 -17.21 1.25
N SER A 115 5.11 -16.10 0.58
CA SER A 115 3.82 -15.75 0.00
C SER A 115 3.95 -15.22 -1.44
N MET A 116 2.85 -15.31 -2.18
CA MET A 116 2.70 -14.62 -3.47
C MET A 116 1.96 -13.32 -3.21
N GLU A 117 2.62 -12.18 -3.39
CA GLU A 117 1.94 -10.89 -3.26
C GLU A 117 1.11 -10.59 -4.51
N GLN A 118 1.64 -10.95 -5.68
CA GLN A 118 0.98 -10.78 -6.97
C GLN A 118 1.31 -11.94 -7.91
N ALA A 119 0.33 -12.33 -8.73
CA ALA A 119 0.48 -13.29 -9.81
C ALA A 119 -0.70 -13.12 -10.78
N TYR A 120 -0.52 -12.39 -11.87
CA TYR A 120 -1.59 -12.08 -12.79
C TYR A 120 -1.15 -12.01 -14.26
N LEU A 121 -2.14 -12.16 -15.14
CA LEU A 121 -2.00 -11.87 -16.57
C LEU A 121 -2.51 -10.47 -16.87
N LYS A 122 -1.75 -9.73 -17.68
CA LYS A 122 -2.15 -8.45 -18.26
C LYS A 122 -2.54 -8.66 -19.72
N PHE A 123 -3.71 -8.15 -20.09
CA PHE A 123 -4.24 -8.10 -21.45
C PHE A 123 -4.36 -6.65 -21.91
N SER A 124 -3.45 -6.21 -22.78
CA SER A 124 -3.47 -4.86 -23.36
C SER A 124 -4.53 -4.76 -24.45
N LEU A 125 -5.50 -3.87 -24.27
CA LEU A 125 -6.56 -3.61 -25.25
C LEU A 125 -6.10 -2.58 -26.28
N ASN A 126 -5.45 -1.52 -25.79
CA ASN A 126 -4.84 -0.44 -26.58
C ASN A 126 -3.74 0.24 -25.73
N PRO A 127 -3.00 1.23 -26.27
CA PRO A 127 -1.92 1.90 -25.55
C PRO A 127 -2.31 2.58 -24.22
N ARG A 128 -3.61 2.73 -23.93
CA ARG A 128 -4.09 3.43 -22.73
C ARG A 128 -4.93 2.57 -21.82
N GLN A 129 -5.30 1.36 -22.23
CA GLN A 129 -6.26 0.52 -21.52
C GLN A 129 -5.82 -0.93 -21.53
N TYR A 130 -5.92 -1.56 -20.37
CA TYR A 130 -5.60 -2.96 -20.18
C TYR A 130 -6.46 -3.58 -19.08
N ILE A 131 -6.54 -4.91 -19.11
CA ILE A 131 -7.17 -5.72 -18.09
C ILE A 131 -6.07 -6.51 -17.37
N VAL A 132 -6.17 -6.65 -16.06
CA VAL A 132 -5.42 -7.61 -15.26
C VAL A 132 -6.36 -8.67 -14.72
N ALA A 133 -5.92 -9.92 -14.66
CA ALA A 133 -6.68 -11.02 -14.07
C ALA A 133 -5.75 -11.99 -13.33
N GLY A 134 -6.08 -12.29 -12.08
CA GLY A 134 -5.26 -13.10 -11.17
C GLY A 134 -5.22 -12.51 -9.77
N LEU A 135 -4.13 -12.73 -9.05
CA LEU A 135 -3.85 -12.12 -7.75
C LEU A 135 -3.11 -10.80 -7.99
N PHE A 136 -3.68 -9.69 -7.57
CA PHE A 136 -3.06 -8.36 -7.73
C PHE A 136 -3.43 -7.43 -6.59
N VAL A 137 -2.63 -6.37 -6.41
CA VAL A 137 -2.92 -5.30 -5.44
C VAL A 137 -3.76 -4.22 -6.13
N PRO A 138 -5.03 -3.97 -5.74
CA PRO A 138 -5.80 -2.88 -6.30
C PRO A 138 -5.20 -1.53 -5.91
N ARG A 139 -5.37 -0.52 -6.78
CA ARG A 139 -4.98 0.86 -6.48
C ARG A 139 -5.87 1.44 -5.37
N ILE A 140 -5.39 1.34 -4.14
CA ILE A 140 -5.98 1.96 -2.95
C ILE A 140 -4.85 2.65 -2.17
N GLY A 141 -5.01 3.94 -1.87
CA GLY A 141 -4.00 4.72 -1.16
C GLY A 141 -2.75 5.04 -2.00
N ILE A 142 -1.70 5.47 -1.31
CA ILE A 142 -0.42 5.86 -1.90
C ILE A 142 0.46 4.63 -2.14
N LEU A 143 0.51 3.71 -1.16
CA LEU A 143 1.51 2.67 -1.09
C LEU A 143 1.10 1.31 -1.64
N ASN A 144 -0.19 0.99 -1.77
CA ASN A 144 -0.56 -0.41 -2.08
C ASN A 144 0.11 -0.93 -3.38
N GLU A 145 0.10 -0.13 -4.45
CA GLU A 145 0.83 -0.41 -5.70
C GLU A 145 2.32 0.00 -5.68
N ASN A 146 2.79 0.72 -4.66
CA ASN A 146 4.11 1.39 -4.62
C ASN A 146 4.88 1.15 -3.30
N HIS A 147 4.78 -0.04 -2.73
CA HIS A 147 5.24 -0.33 -1.37
C HIS A 147 6.73 -0.68 -1.24
N LEU A 148 7.52 -0.47 -2.31
CA LEU A 148 8.97 -0.71 -2.29
C LEU A 148 9.66 0.20 -1.26
N PRO A 149 10.68 -0.30 -0.54
CA PRO A 149 11.37 0.46 0.50
C PRO A 149 12.05 1.73 -0.01
N VAL A 150 12.36 1.84 -1.30
CA VAL A 150 12.93 3.05 -1.91
C VAL A 150 11.88 4.14 -2.21
N ASN A 151 10.58 3.83 -2.13
CA ASN A 151 9.48 4.74 -2.50
C ASN A 151 8.86 5.54 -1.33
N PHE A 152 9.33 5.30 -0.10
CA PHE A 152 8.92 6.02 1.10
C PHE A 152 10.12 6.35 1.99
N ASN A 153 10.02 7.39 2.83
CA ASN A 153 11.17 7.90 3.60
C ASN A 153 11.46 7.11 4.90
N GLY A 154 10.44 6.85 5.72
CA GLY A 154 10.61 6.12 6.99
C GLY A 154 11.20 4.72 6.82
N VAL A 155 11.83 4.19 7.88
CA VAL A 155 12.33 2.80 7.93
C VAL A 155 11.17 1.82 7.76
N GLN A 156 10.04 2.10 8.43
CA GLN A 156 8.78 1.38 8.25
C GLN A 156 7.82 2.18 7.36
N ARG A 157 6.86 1.48 6.74
CA ARG A 157 5.73 2.10 6.01
C ARG A 157 4.95 3.04 6.98
N PRO A 158 4.16 4.02 6.49
CA PRO A 158 3.17 4.72 7.29
C PRO A 158 2.23 3.74 8.00
N ILE A 159 1.87 4.04 9.24
CA ILE A 159 1.03 3.19 10.08
C ILE A 159 -0.42 3.22 9.61
N VAL A 160 -0.90 4.36 9.11
CA VAL A 160 -2.24 4.48 8.51
C VAL A 160 -2.40 3.53 7.32
N GLU A 161 -1.36 3.40 6.50
CA GLU A 161 -1.30 2.48 5.35
C GLU A 161 -0.79 1.07 5.72
N GLN A 162 -0.74 0.72 7.00
CA GLN A 162 -0.59 -0.65 7.48
C GLN A 162 -1.88 -1.16 8.14
N LEU A 163 -2.59 -0.28 8.85
CA LEU A 163 -3.73 -0.68 9.69
C LEU A 163 -5.09 -0.28 9.13
N VAL A 164 -5.22 0.88 8.48
CA VAL A 164 -6.51 1.35 7.92
C VAL A 164 -6.61 1.00 6.44
N ILE A 165 -5.60 1.32 5.65
CA ILE A 165 -5.44 0.74 4.29
C ILE A 165 -4.35 -0.32 4.45
N PRO A 166 -4.65 -1.62 4.57
CA PRO A 166 -3.65 -2.63 4.88
C PRO A 166 -2.74 -2.91 3.67
N ALA A 167 -1.85 -1.98 3.31
CA ALA A 167 -1.06 -2.00 2.08
C ALA A 167 -0.19 -3.25 1.96
N THR A 168 0.03 -3.67 0.71
CA THR A 168 0.14 -5.08 0.24
C THR A 168 -1.19 -5.83 0.26
N TRP A 169 -2.31 -5.09 0.31
CA TRP A 169 -3.65 -5.65 0.14
C TRP A 169 -3.79 -6.18 -1.27
N ARG A 170 -3.88 -7.50 -1.38
CA ARG A 170 -3.98 -8.28 -2.60
C ARG A 170 -5.21 -9.19 -2.56
N GLU A 171 -5.90 -9.31 -3.69
CA GLU A 171 -7.06 -10.20 -3.82
C GLU A 171 -7.11 -10.83 -5.21
N LEU A 172 -7.83 -11.94 -5.35
CA LEU A 172 -8.10 -12.57 -6.63
C LEU A 172 -9.23 -11.83 -7.35
N GLY A 173 -9.04 -11.50 -8.62
CA GLY A 173 -10.09 -10.88 -9.41
C GLY A 173 -9.69 -10.43 -10.79
N ILE A 174 -10.44 -9.46 -11.31
CA ILE A 174 -10.23 -8.82 -12.61
C ILE A 174 -10.25 -7.31 -12.42
N GLY A 175 -9.21 -6.64 -12.89
CA GLY A 175 -9.07 -5.18 -12.86
C GLY A 175 -9.02 -4.60 -14.26
N PHE A 176 -9.75 -3.51 -14.49
CA PHE A 176 -9.65 -2.68 -15.68
C PHE A 176 -8.93 -1.38 -15.34
N TYR A 177 -7.87 -1.11 -16.10
CA TYR A 177 -7.01 0.05 -15.91
C TYR A 177 -7.04 0.89 -17.18
N GLY A 178 -7.13 2.21 -17.02
CA GLY A 178 -7.16 3.12 -18.15
C GLY A 178 -6.54 4.49 -17.88
N ARG A 179 -6.16 5.15 -18.97
CA ARG A 179 -5.76 6.56 -19.01
C ARG A 179 -6.64 7.35 -19.96
N ALA A 180 -7.17 8.48 -19.49
CA ALA A 180 -8.01 9.36 -20.28
C ALA A 180 -7.23 9.98 -21.46
N ARG A 181 -7.93 10.23 -22.58
CA ARG A 181 -7.29 10.73 -23.81
C ARG A 181 -6.87 12.19 -23.77
N ARG A 182 -7.68 13.04 -23.12
CA ARG A 182 -7.57 14.51 -23.21
C ARG A 182 -7.14 15.18 -21.91
N ILE A 183 -7.19 14.44 -20.81
CA ILE A 183 -6.86 14.93 -19.48
C ILE A 183 -5.87 13.96 -18.83
N PRO A 184 -4.92 14.44 -18.02
CA PRO A 184 -3.93 13.60 -17.34
C PRO A 184 -4.57 12.86 -16.15
N LEU A 185 -5.52 11.97 -16.46
CA LEU A 185 -6.30 11.19 -15.50
C LEU A 185 -6.09 9.69 -15.77
N ASN A 186 -5.64 8.97 -14.76
CA ASN A 186 -5.68 7.53 -14.70
C ASN A 186 -6.93 7.09 -13.92
N TYR A 187 -7.53 5.97 -14.30
CA TYR A 187 -8.68 5.40 -13.61
C TYR A 187 -8.54 3.89 -13.54
N THR A 188 -9.06 3.31 -12.46
CA THR A 188 -9.15 1.85 -12.31
C THR A 188 -10.51 1.48 -11.76
N VAL A 189 -10.97 0.30 -12.15
CA VAL A 189 -12.08 -0.40 -11.50
C VAL A 189 -11.75 -1.87 -11.47
N ALA A 190 -11.97 -2.54 -10.35
CA ALA A 190 -11.73 -3.96 -10.25
C ALA A 190 -12.87 -4.67 -9.51
N LEU A 191 -13.12 -5.91 -9.90
CA LEU A 191 -13.98 -6.84 -9.19
C LEU A 191 -13.09 -7.93 -8.60
N VAL A 192 -13.12 -8.07 -7.28
CA VAL A 192 -12.29 -9.02 -6.52
C VAL A 192 -13.13 -9.81 -5.53
N ASN A 193 -12.58 -10.86 -4.91
CA ASN A 193 -13.24 -11.50 -3.78
C ASN A 193 -13.42 -10.53 -2.59
N GLY A 194 -14.46 -10.75 -1.79
CA GLY A 194 -14.69 -9.96 -0.57
C GLY A 194 -13.71 -10.31 0.56
N LEU A 195 -13.72 -9.48 1.61
CA LEU A 195 -13.02 -9.77 2.87
C LEU A 195 -13.73 -10.91 3.62
N ASN A 196 -13.07 -11.42 4.66
CA ASN A 196 -13.59 -12.40 5.60
C ASN A 196 -13.79 -11.77 6.98
N ASP A 197 -15.04 -11.55 7.39
CA ASP A 197 -15.34 -10.95 8.70
C ASP A 197 -15.00 -11.84 9.89
N ALA A 198 -14.96 -13.16 9.71
CA ALA A 198 -14.62 -14.11 10.76
C ALA A 198 -13.19 -13.94 11.30
N THR A 199 -12.29 -13.34 10.51
CA THR A 199 -10.89 -13.10 10.87
C THR A 199 -10.60 -11.65 11.25
N PHE A 200 -11.58 -10.74 11.13
CA PHE A 200 -11.42 -9.39 11.70
C PHE A 200 -11.05 -9.50 13.17
N THR A 201 -10.09 -8.70 13.60
CA THR A 201 -9.41 -8.90 14.88
C THR A 201 -9.27 -7.56 15.61
N HIS A 202 -9.61 -7.57 16.90
CA HIS A 202 -9.32 -6.45 17.78
C HIS A 202 -7.82 -6.11 17.76
N GLY A 203 -7.49 -4.83 17.55
CA GLY A 203 -6.09 -4.38 17.45
C GLY A 203 -5.60 -4.15 16.01
N THR A 204 -6.06 -4.96 15.06
CA THR A 204 -5.68 -4.85 13.64
C THR A 204 -6.86 -4.54 12.71
N GLY A 205 -8.08 -4.57 13.22
CA GLY A 205 -9.28 -4.25 12.46
C GLY A 205 -9.53 -5.26 11.34
N VAL A 206 -9.38 -4.81 10.10
CA VAL A 206 -9.71 -5.58 8.89
C VAL A 206 -8.49 -6.22 8.21
N VAL A 207 -7.28 -6.00 8.73
CA VAL A 207 -6.01 -6.48 8.12
C VAL A 207 -6.06 -7.98 7.85
N GLU A 208 -6.45 -8.76 8.86
CA GLU A 208 -6.56 -10.23 8.81
C GLU A 208 -7.77 -10.73 7.99
N GLY A 209 -8.63 -9.82 7.54
CA GLY A 209 -9.78 -10.13 6.69
C GLY A 209 -9.43 -10.37 5.23
N ARG A 210 -8.22 -9.99 4.81
CA ARG A 210 -7.72 -10.19 3.44
C ARG A 210 -7.56 -11.67 3.17
N ALA A 211 -7.91 -12.13 1.96
CA ALA A 211 -7.73 -13.55 1.62
C ALA A 211 -6.32 -13.84 1.11
N GLU A 212 -5.61 -12.82 0.65
CA GLU A 212 -4.21 -12.90 0.22
C GLU A 212 -3.96 -13.90 -0.92
N GLY A 213 -5.01 -14.23 -1.68
CA GLY A 213 -4.98 -15.24 -2.73
C GLY A 213 -5.10 -16.69 -2.27
N SER A 214 -5.31 -16.94 -0.97
CA SER A 214 -5.41 -18.28 -0.39
C SER A 214 -6.82 -18.58 0.13
N GLY A 215 -7.49 -19.57 -0.47
CA GLY A 215 -8.78 -20.08 0.07
C GLY A 215 -9.91 -19.05 0.14
N ALA A 216 -9.84 -17.97 -0.64
CA ALA A 216 -10.79 -16.87 -0.62
C ALA A 216 -12.23 -17.35 -0.91
N TYR A 217 -13.18 -16.99 -0.04
CA TYR A 217 -14.59 -17.28 -0.29
C TYR A 217 -15.14 -16.38 -1.41
N ALA A 218 -15.43 -16.98 -2.56
CA ALA A 218 -15.93 -16.27 -3.74
C ALA A 218 -17.47 -16.14 -3.81
N ASN A 219 -18.22 -16.57 -2.78
CA ASN A 219 -19.67 -16.30 -2.70
C ASN A 219 -19.97 -14.82 -2.44
N ASN A 220 -18.94 -14.07 -2.06
CA ASN A 220 -19.00 -12.65 -1.80
C ASN A 220 -17.87 -11.94 -2.56
N LEU A 221 -18.17 -10.75 -3.05
CA LEU A 221 -17.33 -9.98 -3.95
C LEU A 221 -17.15 -8.56 -3.42
N ALA A 222 -16.18 -7.87 -4.00
CA ALA A 222 -15.91 -6.47 -3.76
C ALA A 222 -15.56 -5.75 -5.04
N ILE A 223 -15.89 -4.46 -5.06
CA ILE A 223 -15.51 -3.54 -6.12
C ILE A 223 -14.50 -2.56 -5.54
N THR A 224 -13.39 -2.37 -6.26
CA THR A 224 -12.46 -1.27 -6.00
C THR A 224 -12.48 -0.31 -7.16
N ALA A 225 -12.26 0.97 -6.88
CA ALA A 225 -12.16 1.98 -7.92
C ALA A 225 -11.18 3.07 -7.49
N SER A 226 -10.48 3.66 -8.46
CA SER A 226 -9.61 4.80 -8.23
C SER A 226 -9.65 5.80 -9.38
N LEU A 227 -9.42 7.07 -9.05
CA LEU A 227 -9.16 8.15 -9.98
C LEU A 227 -7.88 8.85 -9.53
N GLN A 228 -6.92 9.00 -10.43
CA GLN A 228 -5.64 9.63 -10.15
C GLN A 228 -5.35 10.71 -11.20
N TYR A 229 -5.33 11.96 -10.77
CA TYR A 229 -5.21 13.14 -11.62
C TYR A 229 -3.88 13.84 -11.38
N TYR A 230 -3.21 14.23 -12.47
CA TYR A 230 -1.93 14.93 -12.40
C TYR A 230 -2.08 16.38 -12.84
N TRP A 231 -1.52 17.31 -12.07
CA TRP A 231 -1.52 18.72 -12.42
C TRP A 231 -0.20 19.35 -12.03
N GLN A 232 0.63 19.69 -13.02
CA GLN A 232 1.99 20.19 -12.82
C GLN A 232 2.79 19.25 -11.92
N ASN A 233 3.19 19.74 -10.74
CA ASN A 233 3.97 19.05 -9.72
C ASN A 233 3.09 18.33 -8.69
N PHE A 234 1.78 18.27 -8.90
CA PHE A 234 0.81 17.63 -8.02
C PHE A 234 0.24 16.35 -8.63
N ARG A 235 -0.01 15.37 -7.74
CA ARG A 235 -0.81 14.19 -8.00
C ARG A 235 -1.93 14.17 -6.96
N PHE A 236 -3.16 14.06 -7.43
CA PHE A 236 -4.34 13.88 -6.60
C PHE A 236 -4.87 12.50 -6.87
N GLN A 237 -5.35 11.82 -5.84
CA GLN A 237 -6.04 10.56 -6.00
C GLN A 237 -7.20 10.45 -5.03
N VAL A 238 -8.25 9.79 -5.50
CA VAL A 238 -9.32 9.25 -4.66
C VAL A 238 -9.48 7.79 -5.02
N SER A 239 -9.65 6.93 -4.03
CA SER A 239 -9.92 5.52 -4.25
C SER A 239 -10.80 4.94 -3.15
N GLY A 240 -11.31 3.74 -3.39
CA GLY A 240 -12.14 3.07 -2.41
C GLY A 240 -12.40 1.61 -2.71
N TYR A 241 -12.99 0.97 -1.72
CA TYR A 241 -13.43 -0.41 -1.69
C TYR A 241 -14.88 -0.46 -1.22
N ALA A 242 -15.71 -1.24 -1.89
CA ALA A 242 -17.05 -1.58 -1.46
C ALA A 242 -17.26 -3.07 -1.70
N GLY A 243 -17.33 -3.85 -0.63
CA GLY A 243 -17.40 -5.30 -0.71
C GLY A 243 -18.12 -5.89 0.47
N GLY A 244 -18.71 -7.07 0.30
CA GLY A 244 -19.21 -7.79 1.47
C GLY A 244 -18.05 -8.33 2.31
N THR A 245 -18.38 -8.84 3.49
CA THR A 245 -17.42 -9.51 4.37
C THR A 245 -17.78 -10.96 4.70
N ASN A 246 -19.00 -11.41 4.40
CA ASN A 246 -19.42 -12.79 4.65
C ASN A 246 -19.49 -13.61 3.37
N GLY A 247 -18.47 -14.44 3.14
CA GLY A 247 -18.41 -15.39 2.03
C GLY A 247 -18.96 -16.79 2.31
N LEU A 248 -19.55 -17.02 3.49
CA LEU A 248 -20.12 -18.31 3.86
C LEU A 248 -21.38 -18.64 3.05
N ASN A 249 -21.70 -19.94 2.97
CA ASN A 249 -22.97 -20.39 2.38
C ASN A 249 -24.15 -20.18 3.34
N ALA A 250 -25.38 -20.24 2.81
CA ALA A 250 -26.61 -20.01 3.57
C ALA A 250 -26.65 -20.79 4.90
N ARG A 251 -26.40 -22.10 4.87
CA ARG A 251 -26.42 -22.96 6.07
C ARG A 251 -25.47 -22.45 7.16
N LYS A 252 -24.22 -22.11 6.81
CA LYS A 252 -23.24 -21.63 7.79
C LYS A 252 -23.60 -20.23 8.30
N SER A 253 -24.05 -19.34 7.41
CA SER A 253 -24.45 -17.99 7.78
C SER A 253 -25.69 -17.98 8.69
N ASP A 254 -26.69 -18.81 8.40
CA ASP A 254 -27.92 -18.92 9.21
C ASP A 254 -27.60 -19.41 10.63
N SER A 255 -26.68 -20.37 10.78
CA SER A 255 -26.19 -20.82 12.09
C SER A 255 -25.55 -19.70 12.91
N LEU A 256 -24.91 -18.73 12.25
CA LEU A 256 -24.29 -17.56 12.87
C LEU A 256 -25.22 -16.33 12.94
N LYS A 257 -26.45 -16.47 12.40
CA LYS A 257 -27.42 -15.39 12.22
C LYS A 257 -26.87 -14.22 11.38
N LEU A 258 -25.99 -14.52 10.43
CA LEU A 258 -25.41 -13.55 9.51
C LEU A 258 -26.19 -13.57 8.18
N SER A 259 -26.32 -12.42 7.52
CA SER A 259 -26.82 -12.40 6.15
C SER A 259 -25.81 -13.07 5.21
N HIS A 260 -26.27 -13.63 4.10
CA HIS A 260 -25.43 -14.29 3.09
C HIS A 260 -25.73 -13.77 1.69
N GLY A 261 -24.87 -14.11 0.74
CA GLY A 261 -24.98 -13.71 -0.66
C GLY A 261 -23.91 -12.70 -1.07
N THR A 262 -23.95 -12.31 -2.33
CA THR A 262 -22.98 -11.38 -2.90
C THR A 262 -23.11 -10.01 -2.25
N PHE A 263 -21.99 -9.43 -1.81
CA PHE A 263 -21.93 -8.14 -1.10
C PHE A 263 -22.63 -8.13 0.27
N SER A 264 -22.85 -9.31 0.88
CA SER A 264 -23.44 -9.41 2.22
C SER A 264 -22.52 -8.83 3.30
N LEU A 265 -23.12 -8.15 4.28
CA LEU A 265 -22.42 -7.41 5.35
C LEU A 265 -21.39 -6.45 4.74
N PRO A 266 -21.84 -5.39 4.04
CA PRO A 266 -20.94 -4.55 3.27
C PRO A 266 -20.01 -3.75 4.18
N LEU A 267 -18.74 -3.72 3.77
CA LEU A 267 -17.70 -2.86 4.27
C LEU A 267 -17.30 -1.87 3.18
N TYR A 268 -17.17 -0.61 3.58
CA TYR A 268 -16.80 0.48 2.71
C TYR A 268 -15.49 1.10 3.19
N LEU A 269 -14.54 1.30 2.29
CA LEU A 269 -13.34 2.12 2.53
C LEU A 269 -13.31 3.22 1.47
N GLY A 270 -13.03 4.44 1.91
CA GLY A 270 -12.71 5.55 1.02
C GLY A 270 -11.41 6.21 1.45
N GLU A 271 -10.63 6.69 0.48
CA GLU A 271 -9.45 7.53 0.74
C GLU A 271 -9.30 8.63 -0.30
N ALA A 272 -8.64 9.71 0.12
CA ALA A 272 -8.15 10.74 -0.76
C ALA A 272 -6.70 11.12 -0.41
N ASP A 273 -5.84 11.22 -1.42
CA ASP A 273 -4.45 11.62 -1.27
C ASP A 273 -4.02 12.75 -2.21
N ILE A 274 -3.04 13.51 -1.75
CA ILE A 274 -2.31 14.51 -2.52
C ILE A 274 -0.81 14.29 -2.34
N MET A 275 -0.08 14.35 -3.44
CA MET A 275 1.37 14.38 -3.44
C MET A 275 1.88 15.57 -4.23
N TYR A 276 2.98 16.15 -3.78
CA TYR A 276 3.69 17.25 -4.43
C TYR A 276 5.19 16.94 -4.48
N SER A 277 5.85 17.28 -5.58
CA SER A 277 7.31 17.20 -5.70
C SER A 277 7.84 18.28 -6.65
N ASN A 278 8.77 19.12 -6.18
CA ASN A 278 9.39 20.17 -7.00
C ASN A 278 10.68 20.69 -6.35
N LYS A 279 11.77 20.78 -7.12
CA LYS A 279 13.05 21.39 -6.71
C LYS A 279 13.50 20.91 -5.31
N GLY A 280 13.58 19.60 -5.13
CA GLY A 280 13.97 18.96 -3.88
C GLY A 280 12.91 18.94 -2.78
N PHE A 281 11.87 19.77 -2.82
CA PHE A 281 10.75 19.69 -1.88
C PHE A 281 9.77 18.59 -2.28
N SER A 282 9.34 17.80 -1.30
CA SER A 282 8.21 16.88 -1.47
C SER A 282 7.25 16.96 -0.30
N ALA A 283 5.97 16.76 -0.60
CA ALA A 283 4.90 16.70 0.39
C ALA A 283 3.92 15.59 0.03
N LYS A 284 3.38 14.91 1.03
CA LYS A 284 2.34 13.88 0.85
C LYS A 284 1.30 14.04 1.95
N ALA A 285 0.04 13.89 1.63
CA ALA A 285 -1.02 13.76 2.62
C ALA A 285 -2.08 12.78 2.14
N ILE A 286 -2.65 12.02 3.07
CA ILE A 286 -3.74 11.08 2.81
C ILE A 286 -4.71 11.11 3.99
N ALA A 287 -5.99 10.92 3.70
CA ALA A 287 -7.02 10.65 4.70
C ALA A 287 -7.89 9.48 4.23
N THR A 288 -8.25 8.59 5.14
CA THR A 288 -9.02 7.39 4.86
C THR A 288 -10.00 7.08 5.98
N MET A 289 -11.12 6.45 5.62
CA MET A 289 -12.15 6.02 6.55
C MET A 289 -12.73 4.68 6.10
N ILE A 290 -12.95 3.79 7.05
CA ILE A 290 -13.72 2.55 6.89
C ILE A 290 -15.06 2.71 7.60
N SER A 291 -16.13 2.26 6.95
CA SER A 291 -17.45 2.07 7.55
C SER A 291 -17.87 0.61 7.43
N PHE A 292 -18.23 0.01 8.57
CA PHE A 292 -18.75 -1.34 8.68
C PHE A 292 -20.06 -1.35 9.51
N PRO A 293 -21.21 -1.03 8.90
CA PRO A 293 -22.48 -0.87 9.62
C PRO A 293 -22.91 -2.11 10.42
N ASN A 294 -22.58 -3.30 9.92
CA ASN A 294 -22.95 -4.60 10.49
C ASN A 294 -21.96 -5.16 11.53
N ALA A 295 -21.04 -4.35 12.05
CA ALA A 295 -20.10 -4.77 13.09
C ALA A 295 -20.77 -5.46 14.30
N TYR A 296 -21.99 -5.06 14.67
CA TYR A 296 -22.75 -5.70 15.75
C TYR A 296 -23.02 -7.19 15.47
N ASP A 297 -23.44 -7.52 14.24
CA ASP A 297 -23.80 -8.88 13.85
C ASP A 297 -22.58 -9.80 13.83
N VAL A 298 -21.46 -9.29 13.32
CA VAL A 298 -20.17 -9.99 13.29
C VAL A 298 -19.62 -10.19 14.70
N ASN A 299 -19.64 -9.16 15.55
CA ASN A 299 -19.22 -9.29 16.95
C ASN A 299 -20.07 -10.30 17.71
N ARG A 300 -21.37 -10.40 17.40
CA ARG A 300 -22.24 -11.44 18.00
C ARG A 300 -21.83 -12.84 17.55
N ALA A 301 -21.43 -13.01 16.29
CA ALA A 301 -21.06 -14.31 15.74
C ALA A 301 -19.67 -14.78 16.19
N TYR A 302 -18.70 -13.87 16.28
CA TYR A 302 -17.28 -14.21 16.46
C TYR A 302 -16.60 -13.61 17.69
N ALA A 303 -17.26 -12.72 18.43
CA ALA A 303 -16.70 -12.03 19.60
C ALA A 303 -15.36 -11.32 19.33
N ASN A 304 -15.16 -10.83 18.11
CA ASN A 304 -13.89 -10.24 17.66
C ASN A 304 -13.72 -8.74 17.94
N ASN A 305 -14.75 -8.09 18.47
CA ASN A 305 -14.72 -6.69 18.89
C ASN A 305 -14.33 -5.70 17.77
N VAL A 306 -14.79 -5.95 16.54
CA VAL A 306 -14.58 -5.07 15.39
C VAL A 306 -15.44 -3.79 15.48
N ALA A 307 -14.90 -2.69 14.96
CA ALA A 307 -15.53 -1.37 14.97
C ALA A 307 -16.50 -1.16 13.81
N LYS A 308 -17.44 -0.23 13.99
CA LYS A 308 -18.30 0.32 12.92
C LYS A 308 -17.57 1.35 12.07
N VAL A 309 -16.68 2.13 12.67
CA VAL A 309 -15.92 3.18 11.97
C VAL A 309 -14.48 3.13 12.41
N MET A 310 -13.59 3.16 11.42
CA MET A 310 -12.14 3.34 11.59
C MET A 310 -11.69 4.47 10.69
N TYR A 311 -10.69 5.25 11.11
CA TYR A 311 -10.13 6.28 10.25
C TYR A 311 -8.62 6.42 10.46
N GLY A 312 -7.96 7.02 9.48
CA GLY A 312 -6.57 7.42 9.59
C GLY A 312 -6.22 8.54 8.63
N ALA A 313 -5.23 9.34 8.99
CA ALA A 313 -4.68 10.36 8.13
C ALA A 313 -3.21 10.62 8.47
N TYR A 314 -2.43 10.99 7.47
CA TYR A 314 -1.08 11.51 7.72
C TYR A 314 -0.71 12.62 6.75
N GLY A 315 0.27 13.42 7.18
CA GLY A 315 0.99 14.38 6.34
C GLY A 315 2.50 14.20 6.51
N GLU A 316 3.24 14.22 5.41
CA GLU A 316 4.71 14.14 5.37
C GLU A 316 5.27 15.30 4.55
N LEU A 317 6.31 15.94 5.08
CA LEU A 317 7.14 16.92 4.37
C LEU A 317 8.57 16.41 4.31
N ALA A 318 9.22 16.56 3.16
CA ALA A 318 10.62 16.22 3.00
C ALA A 318 11.36 17.18 2.07
N TYR A 319 12.67 17.29 2.26
CA TYR A 319 13.55 18.10 1.42
C TYR A 319 14.85 17.36 1.10
N ASN A 320 15.22 17.33 -0.18
CA ASN A 320 16.49 16.80 -0.66
C ASN A 320 17.62 17.81 -0.42
N LEU A 321 18.47 17.56 0.57
CA LEU A 321 19.62 18.41 0.89
C LEU A 321 20.67 18.46 -0.23
N LEU A 322 20.67 17.48 -1.14
CA LEU A 322 21.64 17.38 -2.24
C LEU A 322 21.12 17.98 -3.55
N GLU A 323 19.91 18.54 -3.58
CA GLU A 323 19.24 19.02 -4.80
C GLU A 323 20.12 19.96 -5.65
N ASN A 324 20.84 20.88 -5.01
CA ASN A 324 21.67 21.87 -5.70
C ASN A 324 23.15 21.46 -5.77
N ALA A 325 23.52 20.29 -5.27
CA ALA A 325 24.90 19.83 -5.22
C ALA A 325 25.28 19.12 -6.52
N VAL A 326 25.85 19.85 -7.48
CA VAL A 326 26.24 19.33 -8.81
C VAL A 326 27.08 18.03 -8.73
N LYS A 327 27.97 17.94 -7.73
CA LYS A 327 28.83 16.78 -7.50
C LYS A 327 28.04 15.50 -7.13
N TYR A 328 26.85 15.66 -6.56
CA TYR A 328 26.02 14.58 -6.02
C TYR A 328 24.64 14.53 -6.71
N LYS A 329 24.54 15.00 -7.96
CA LYS A 329 23.27 15.13 -8.71
C LYS A 329 22.46 13.83 -8.84
N ASP A 330 23.12 12.67 -8.75
CA ASP A 330 22.49 11.35 -8.89
C ASP A 330 22.15 10.73 -7.52
N GLN A 331 22.39 11.48 -6.43
CA GLN A 331 22.13 11.08 -5.05
C GLN A 331 21.00 11.92 -4.45
N GLN A 332 20.34 11.39 -3.43
CA GLN A 332 19.35 12.14 -2.66
C GLN A 332 19.61 11.98 -1.17
N LEU A 333 19.55 13.08 -0.42
CA LEU A 333 19.52 13.04 1.05
C LEU A 333 18.26 13.76 1.50
N ASN A 334 17.20 12.98 1.66
CA ASN A 334 15.90 13.49 2.06
C ASN A 334 15.86 13.55 3.59
N ILE A 335 15.76 14.75 4.15
CA ILE A 335 15.29 14.91 5.53
C ILE A 335 13.76 14.97 5.51
N PHE A 336 13.09 14.34 6.47
CA PHE A 336 11.64 14.30 6.48
C PHE A 336 11.06 14.37 7.90
N GLY A 337 9.82 14.85 7.96
CA GLY A 337 8.95 14.77 9.13
C GLY A 337 7.55 14.34 8.70
N ARG A 338 6.96 13.42 9.46
CA ARG A 338 5.62 12.88 9.24
C ARG A 338 4.82 12.88 10.54
N TYR A 339 3.58 13.32 10.45
CA TYR A 339 2.59 13.16 11.51
C TYR A 339 1.48 12.24 11.01
N GLU A 340 1.16 11.21 11.79
CA GLU A 340 0.07 10.28 11.52
C GLU A 340 -0.90 10.26 12.69
N MET A 341 -2.19 10.15 12.39
CA MET A 341 -3.22 9.88 13.38
C MET A 341 -4.15 8.79 12.86
N LEU A 342 -4.57 7.88 13.72
CA LEU A 342 -5.55 6.85 13.41
C LEU A 342 -6.37 6.46 14.62
N ASP A 343 -7.56 5.92 14.36
CA ASP A 343 -8.43 5.34 15.37
C ASP A 343 -9.12 4.12 14.76
N LEU A 344 -8.74 2.93 15.22
CA LEU A 344 -9.29 1.66 14.73
C LEU A 344 -10.59 1.25 15.45
N ASN A 345 -11.10 2.07 16.36
CA ASN A 345 -12.39 1.83 17.03
C ASN A 345 -13.19 3.10 17.33
N SER A 346 -13.03 4.12 16.49
CA SER A 346 -13.67 5.44 16.61
C SER A 346 -15.17 5.37 16.87
N SER A 347 -15.86 4.40 16.24
CA SER A 347 -17.22 4.04 16.60
C SER A 347 -17.32 2.53 16.75
N ILE A 348 -17.81 2.08 17.91
CA ILE A 348 -17.96 0.66 18.22
C ILE A 348 -19.46 0.32 18.40
N PRO A 349 -19.92 -0.89 18.00
CA PRO A 349 -21.29 -1.30 18.29
C PRO A 349 -21.52 -1.47 19.80
N SER A 350 -22.80 -1.50 20.21
CA SER A 350 -23.19 -1.61 21.64
C SER A 350 -22.76 -2.91 22.32
N ASN A 351 -22.39 -3.94 21.57
CA ASN A 351 -21.83 -5.20 22.07
C ASN A 351 -20.29 -5.26 21.99
N GLY A 352 -19.62 -4.16 21.62
CA GLY A 352 -18.17 -4.06 21.64
C GLY A 352 -17.66 -3.26 22.84
N ILE A 353 -16.36 -3.37 23.08
CA ILE A 353 -15.62 -2.70 24.16
C ILE A 353 -14.61 -1.76 23.52
N TYR A 354 -14.78 -0.46 23.74
CA TYR A 354 -13.86 0.56 23.25
C TYR A 354 -12.47 0.36 23.86
N ASP A 355 -11.43 0.59 23.08
CA ASP A 355 -10.04 0.51 23.52
C ASP A 355 -9.28 1.78 23.15
N GLY A 356 -8.87 2.56 24.14
CA GLY A 356 -8.12 3.78 23.90
C GLY A 356 -6.75 3.53 23.26
N THR A 357 -6.17 2.32 23.37
CA THR A 357 -4.87 2.02 22.77
C THR A 357 -4.88 2.05 21.24
N LEU A 358 -6.07 1.90 20.62
CA LEU A 358 -6.26 1.91 19.17
C LEU A 358 -6.42 3.32 18.58
N LYS A 359 -6.55 4.32 19.45
CA LYS A 359 -6.49 5.73 19.07
C LYS A 359 -5.05 6.20 19.20
N GLN A 360 -4.37 6.31 18.07
CA GLN A 360 -2.92 6.52 18.01
C GLN A 360 -2.56 7.81 17.28
N GLN A 361 -1.47 8.42 17.73
CA GLN A 361 -0.78 9.51 17.06
C GLN A 361 0.70 9.15 16.97
N HIS A 362 1.29 9.40 15.81
CA HIS A 362 2.69 9.10 15.55
C HIS A 362 3.39 10.35 15.00
N ILE A 363 4.54 10.69 15.57
CA ILE A 363 5.47 11.67 15.00
C ILE A 363 6.71 10.89 14.57
N ILE A 364 7.06 10.97 13.29
CA ILE A 364 8.23 10.34 12.72
C ILE A 364 9.12 11.42 12.11
N ALA A 365 10.40 11.45 12.47
CA ALA A 365 11.36 12.36 11.87
C ALA A 365 12.69 11.65 11.65
N GLY A 366 13.31 11.90 10.51
CA GLY A 366 14.52 11.18 10.13
C GLY A 366 15.10 11.61 8.79
N PHE A 367 15.91 10.72 8.23
CA PHE A 367 16.45 10.89 6.89
C PHE A 367 16.40 9.61 6.07
N THR A 368 16.41 9.80 4.75
CA THR A 368 16.61 8.77 3.73
C THR A 368 17.72 9.21 2.81
N TYR A 369 18.80 8.46 2.79
CA TYR A 369 19.90 8.67 1.87
C TYR A 369 19.85 7.63 0.74
N LEU A 370 19.74 8.11 -0.49
CA LEU A 370 19.82 7.32 -1.69
C LEU A 370 21.17 7.61 -2.39
N PRO A 371 22.24 6.83 -2.14
CA PRO A 371 23.51 6.99 -2.86
C PRO A 371 23.35 6.68 -4.36
N ILE A 372 22.37 5.87 -4.70
CA ILE A 372 21.82 5.66 -6.03
C ILE A 372 20.30 5.48 -5.89
N PRO A 373 19.49 5.72 -6.94
CA PRO A 373 18.02 5.69 -6.83
C PRO A 373 17.41 4.39 -6.29
N ASN A 374 18.14 3.28 -6.41
CA ASN A 374 17.66 1.95 -6.06
C ASN A 374 18.18 1.41 -4.73
N VAL A 375 18.96 2.19 -3.98
CA VAL A 375 19.48 1.82 -2.66
C VAL A 375 19.11 2.93 -1.69
N ALA A 376 18.51 2.57 -0.57
CA ALA A 376 18.11 3.50 0.48
C ALA A 376 18.75 3.11 1.81
N ILE A 377 19.34 4.09 2.49
CA ILE A 377 19.81 4.01 3.86
C ILE A 377 18.95 4.97 4.67
N LYS A 378 18.37 4.48 5.77
CA LYS A 378 17.33 5.19 6.51
C LYS A 378 17.63 5.18 7.99
N ALA A 379 17.29 6.28 8.65
CA ALA A 379 17.16 6.31 10.10
C ALA A 379 16.08 7.30 10.50
N ASP A 380 15.29 6.93 11.50
CA ASP A 380 14.25 7.80 12.04
C ASP A 380 14.01 7.54 13.53
N VAL A 381 13.42 8.55 14.19
CA VAL A 381 12.84 8.41 15.51
C VAL A 381 11.32 8.46 15.34
N LYS A 382 10.62 7.50 15.96
CA LYS A 382 9.17 7.46 16.05
C LYS A 382 8.74 7.69 17.48
N ILE A 383 7.87 8.67 17.69
CA ILE A 383 7.18 8.91 18.96
C ILE A 383 5.72 8.50 18.76
N LEU A 384 5.27 7.51 19.54
CA LEU A 384 3.92 7.01 19.55
C LEU A 384 3.20 7.53 20.80
N HIS A 385 2.02 8.10 20.60
CA HIS A 385 1.06 8.42 21.65
C HIS A 385 -0.24 7.65 21.42
N THR A 386 -0.78 7.02 22.46
CA THR A 386 -2.06 6.30 22.43
C THR A 386 -3.02 6.83 23.49
N GLY A 387 -4.30 6.46 23.41
CA GLY A 387 -5.21 6.61 24.54
C GLY A 387 -4.96 5.57 25.63
N ASP A 388 -5.68 5.73 26.75
CA ASP A 388 -5.58 4.80 27.88
C ASP A 388 -6.09 3.41 27.51
N GLU A 389 -5.41 2.39 28.04
CA GLU A 389 -5.90 1.02 27.96
C GLU A 389 -7.23 0.88 28.69
N ASN A 390 -8.18 0.17 28.09
CA ASN A 390 -9.43 -0.16 28.76
C ASN A 390 -9.23 -1.35 29.71
N PRO A 391 -9.44 -1.21 31.04
CA PRO A 391 -9.28 -2.31 31.99
C PRO A 391 -10.17 -3.53 31.69
N ALA A 392 -11.31 -3.34 31.02
CA ALA A 392 -12.20 -4.43 30.63
C ALA A 392 -11.58 -5.39 29.60
N LEU A 393 -10.52 -4.97 28.90
CA LEU A 393 -9.79 -5.79 27.92
C LEU A 393 -8.57 -6.49 28.51
N VAL A 394 -8.24 -6.20 29.77
CA VAL A 394 -7.10 -6.83 30.47
C VAL A 394 -7.56 -8.15 31.10
N ILE A 395 -7.55 -9.22 30.30
CA ILE A 395 -7.95 -10.56 30.73
C ILE A 395 -6.73 -11.31 31.28
N ASN A 396 -6.86 -11.90 32.48
CA ASN A 396 -5.80 -12.66 33.16
C ASN A 396 -4.45 -11.91 33.25
N PRO A 397 -4.41 -10.68 33.80
CA PRO A 397 -3.15 -9.94 33.89
C PRO A 397 -2.11 -10.71 34.72
N SER A 398 -0.87 -10.68 34.26
CA SER A 398 0.26 -11.14 35.06
C SER A 398 0.33 -10.34 36.38
N PRO A 399 0.56 -10.99 37.54
CA PRO A 399 0.85 -10.27 38.78
C PRO A 399 2.07 -9.36 38.70
N ALA A 400 2.95 -9.59 37.71
CA ALA A 400 4.15 -8.79 37.43
C ALA A 400 3.97 -7.84 36.24
N ARG A 401 2.73 -7.52 35.86
CA ARG A 401 2.44 -6.64 34.72
C ARG A 401 3.02 -5.24 34.98
N VAL A 402 3.85 -4.77 34.06
CA VAL A 402 4.30 -3.37 34.04
C VAL A 402 3.11 -2.47 33.65
N PRO A 403 2.92 -1.31 34.31
CA PRO A 403 1.86 -0.39 33.93
C PRO A 403 1.92 -0.01 32.45
N TYR A 404 0.76 0.02 31.79
CA TYR A 404 0.64 0.48 30.42
C TYR A 404 1.14 1.92 30.28
N ARG A 405 1.85 2.21 29.20
CA ARG A 405 2.33 3.55 28.88
C ARG A 405 1.69 4.03 27.60
N VAL A 406 1.11 5.22 27.68
CA VAL A 406 0.51 5.91 26.54
C VAL A 406 1.54 6.52 25.59
N ASN A 407 2.81 6.66 26.02
CA ASN A 407 3.87 7.27 25.23
C ASN A 407 5.02 6.28 25.05
N ASN A 408 5.33 5.91 23.82
CA ASN A 408 6.47 5.08 23.46
C ASN A 408 7.38 5.80 22.45
N SER A 409 8.68 5.51 22.50
CA SER A 409 9.63 6.05 21.54
C SER A 409 10.53 4.96 20.99
N PHE A 410 10.79 5.06 19.69
CA PHE A 410 11.53 4.07 18.93
C PHE A 410 12.64 4.75 18.15
N LEU A 411 13.83 4.13 18.14
CA LEU A 411 14.90 4.46 17.22
C LEU A 411 14.97 3.39 16.13
N ASN A 412 14.89 3.81 14.87
CA ASN A 412 14.91 2.92 13.73
C ASN A 412 16.10 3.22 12.83
N ILE A 413 16.75 2.17 12.33
CA ILE A 413 17.77 2.23 11.29
C ILE A 413 17.44 1.14 10.28
N GLY A 414 17.49 1.45 9.00
CA GLY A 414 17.11 0.49 7.97
C GLY A 414 17.88 0.67 6.67
N ILE A 415 17.85 -0.38 5.89
CA ILE A 415 18.34 -0.39 4.51
C ILE A 415 17.24 -0.94 3.61
N GLY A 416 17.20 -0.46 2.38
CA GLY A 416 16.34 -0.96 1.32
C GLY A 416 17.08 -0.98 0.00
N TYR A 417 16.75 -1.93 -0.85
CA TYR A 417 17.29 -1.99 -2.21
C TYR A 417 16.24 -2.49 -3.19
N SER A 418 16.40 -2.18 -4.47
CA SER A 418 15.64 -2.74 -5.59
C SER A 418 16.55 -2.92 -6.82
N PHE A 419 16.20 -3.80 -7.76
CA PHE A 419 16.99 -4.02 -8.97
C PHE A 419 16.16 -4.41 -10.19
#